data_AF-A0A0B1T4L6-F1
#
_entry.id   AF-A0A0B1T4L6-F1
#
_cell.length_a   1.000
_cell.length_b   1.000
_cell.length_c   1.000
_cell.angle_alpha   90.00
_cell.angle_beta   90.00
_cell.angle_gamma   90.00
#
_symmetry.space_group_name_H-M   'P 1'
#
loop_
_entity.id
_entity.type
_entity.pdbx_description
1 polymer ?
#
loop_
_entity_poly.entity_id
_entity_poly.type
_entity_poly.pdbx_seq_one_letter_code
_entity_poly.pdbx_strand_id
1 'polypeptide(L)'
;MLCFPSLVHTYSVYVSLFLQCFWIHRFSYNLPAEFGMALGNIVGGMIYVGGVLTQVLASVNRLIASFSIHLYNKLCTLRRTLVLLVLCWIGTFSLAAVYFFNGIGYIFHEDVLIWAHDGQEVSIQAFEIVGYIVYASTATMFTLNIVTFVKLIMLTKAIRG
;
A
#
# COMPACT_ATOMS: atom_id res chain seq x y z
N MET A 1 5.42 10.16 26.06
CA MET A 1 4.39 11.01 25.43
C MET A 1 4.27 10.58 23.97
N LEU A 2 3.38 9.62 23.71
CA LEU A 2 3.18 9.01 22.39
C LEU A 2 2.15 9.85 21.64
N CYS A 3 2.60 10.73 20.76
CA CYS A 3 1.70 11.43 19.85
C CYS A 3 1.41 10.51 18.65
N PHE A 4 0.47 9.58 18.83
CA PHE A 4 -0.20 8.86 17.75
C PHE A 4 -1.66 9.33 17.66
N PRO A 5 -1.95 10.53 17.09
CA PRO A 5 -3.32 10.85 16.69
C PRO A 5 -3.69 10.27 15.32
N SER A 6 -2.80 9.53 14.64
CA SER A 6 -2.99 9.16 13.23
C SER A 6 -3.77 7.87 12.97
N LEU A 7 -3.90 6.96 13.94
CA LEU A 7 -4.49 5.63 13.69
C LEU A 7 -6.02 5.69 13.43
N VAL A 8 -6.75 6.53 14.16
CA VAL A 8 -8.21 6.73 13.93
C VAL A 8 -8.48 7.44 12.60
N HIS A 9 -7.61 8.37 12.21
CA HIS A 9 -7.68 8.98 10.88
C HIS A 9 -7.36 7.99 9.76
N THR A 10 -6.46 7.02 9.99
CA THR A 10 -6.14 6.05 8.94
C THR A 10 -7.34 5.11 8.66
N TYR A 11 -7.99 4.60 9.71
CA TYR A 11 -9.20 3.77 9.56
C TYR A 11 -10.37 4.51 8.89
N SER A 12 -10.59 5.78 9.25
CA SER A 12 -11.61 6.63 8.63
C SER A 12 -11.35 6.89 7.14
N VAL A 13 -10.07 7.05 6.76
CA VAL A 13 -9.66 7.21 5.36
C VAL A 13 -9.85 5.91 4.56
N TYR A 14 -9.53 4.74 5.13
CA TYR A 14 -9.77 3.45 4.44
C TYR A 14 -11.26 3.15 4.26
N VAL A 15 -12.10 3.43 5.26
CA VAL A 15 -13.56 3.24 5.16
C VAL A 15 -14.17 4.24 4.15
N SER A 16 -13.69 5.49 4.14
CA SER A 16 -14.10 6.48 3.14
C SER A 16 -13.63 6.11 1.74
N LEU A 17 -12.43 5.57 1.57
CA LEU A 17 -11.91 5.05 0.30
C LEU A 17 -12.69 3.82 -0.16
N PHE A 18 -13.06 2.92 0.75
CA PHE A 18 -13.87 1.74 0.44
C PHE A 18 -15.28 2.15 -0.02
N LEU A 19 -15.91 3.10 0.69
CA LEU A 19 -17.18 3.70 0.28
C LEU A 19 -17.08 4.45 -1.05
N GLN A 20 -15.97 5.17 -1.29
CA GLN A 20 -15.71 5.84 -2.57
C GLN A 20 -15.49 4.83 -3.70
N CYS A 21 -14.80 3.71 -3.46
CA CYS A 21 -14.66 2.62 -4.43
C CYS A 21 -16.01 1.99 -4.77
N PHE A 22 -16.92 1.87 -3.79
CA PHE A 22 -18.28 1.38 -4.02
C PHE A 22 -19.13 2.36 -4.86
N TRP A 23 -18.94 3.68 -4.68
CA TRP A 23 -19.57 4.69 -5.53
C TRP A 23 -18.97 4.72 -6.94
N ILE A 24 -17.66 4.53 -7.05
CA ILE A 24 -16.92 4.44 -8.30
C ILE A 24 -17.34 3.20 -9.11
N HIS A 25 -17.55 2.06 -8.44
CA HIS A 25 -18.09 0.81 -9.01
C HIS A 25 -19.43 1.02 -9.72
N ARG A 26 -20.33 1.83 -9.12
CA ARG A 26 -21.64 2.11 -9.72
C ARG A 26 -21.57 3.04 -10.93
N PHE A 27 -20.51 3.84 -11.02
CA PHE A 27 -20.27 4.76 -12.14
C PHE A 27 -19.50 4.10 -13.29
N SER A 28 -18.57 3.18 -13.03
CA SER A 28 -17.73 2.54 -14.05
C SER A 28 -18.52 1.74 -15.09
N TYR A 29 -19.70 1.22 -14.73
CA TYR A 29 -20.54 0.43 -15.65
C TYR A 29 -21.19 1.25 -16.78
N ASN A 30 -21.39 2.56 -16.56
CA ASN A 30 -21.96 3.46 -17.56
C ASN A 30 -20.89 4.24 -18.33
N LEU A 31 -19.62 4.00 -18.02
CA LEU A 31 -18.49 4.72 -18.61
C LEU A 31 -17.90 3.92 -19.77
N PRO A 32 -17.31 4.60 -20.78
CA PRO A 32 -16.62 3.92 -21.87
C PRO A 32 -15.55 2.97 -21.33
N ALA A 33 -15.31 1.85 -22.02
CA ALA A 33 -14.37 0.81 -21.58
C ALA A 33 -12.97 1.38 -21.24
N GLU A 34 -12.51 2.40 -21.98
CA GLU A 34 -11.25 3.09 -21.70
C GLU A 34 -11.20 3.77 -20.33
N PHE A 35 -12.32 4.35 -19.89
CA PHE A 35 -12.42 4.98 -18.58
C PHE A 35 -12.48 3.94 -17.46
N GLY A 36 -13.13 2.80 -17.71
CA GLY A 36 -13.13 1.65 -16.78
C GLY A 36 -11.72 1.12 -16.53
N MET A 37 -10.91 0.98 -17.59
CA MET A 37 -9.51 0.57 -17.48
C MET A 37 -8.63 1.61 -16.80
N ALA A 38 -8.80 2.90 -17.14
CA ALA A 38 -8.07 3.99 -16.47
C ALA A 38 -8.35 3.98 -14.97
N LEU A 39 -9.61 3.84 -14.62
CA LEU A 39 -10.05 3.84 -13.24
C LEU A 39 -9.61 2.58 -12.51
N GLY A 40 -9.59 1.40 -13.15
CA GLY A 40 -9.04 0.19 -12.54
C GLY A 40 -7.52 0.21 -12.37
N ASN A 41 -6.77 0.84 -13.28
CA ASN A 41 -5.33 1.03 -13.10
C ASN A 41 -5.02 2.02 -11.98
N ILE A 42 -5.80 3.11 -11.86
CA ILE A 42 -5.62 4.11 -10.80
C ILE A 42 -6.14 3.57 -9.46
N VAL A 43 -7.35 3.06 -9.39
CA VAL A 43 -7.96 2.62 -8.12
C VAL A 43 -7.44 1.24 -7.74
N GLY A 44 -7.52 0.27 -8.64
CA GLY A 44 -7.01 -1.08 -8.40
C GLY A 44 -5.49 -1.08 -8.26
N GLY A 45 -4.76 -0.68 -9.30
CA GLY A 45 -3.30 -0.76 -9.33
C GLY A 45 -2.59 0.15 -8.31
N MET A 46 -2.89 1.45 -8.31
CA MET A 46 -2.19 2.41 -7.45
C MET A 46 -2.47 2.19 -5.96
N ILE A 47 -3.74 1.93 -5.58
CA ILE A 47 -4.10 1.75 -4.16
C ILE A 47 -3.61 0.40 -3.66
N TYR A 48 -3.69 -0.65 -4.49
CA TYR A 48 -3.22 -1.98 -4.08
C TYR A 48 -1.71 -1.97 -3.80
N VAL A 49 -0.90 -1.48 -4.74
CA VAL A 49 0.57 -1.43 -4.56
C VAL A 49 0.96 -0.36 -3.55
N GLY A 50 0.36 0.84 -3.63
CA GLY A 50 0.67 1.95 -2.73
C GLY A 50 0.30 1.65 -1.27
N GLY A 51 -0.82 0.97 -1.05
CA GLY A 51 -1.26 0.53 0.27
C GLY A 51 -0.24 -0.43 0.91
N VAL A 52 0.22 -1.43 0.16
CA VAL A 52 1.19 -2.41 0.68
C VAL A 52 2.55 -1.77 0.95
N LEU A 53 3.05 -0.93 0.04
CA LEU A 53 4.33 -0.24 0.22
C LEU A 53 4.32 0.71 1.42
N THR A 54 3.22 1.45 1.63
CA THR A 54 3.10 2.32 2.81
C THR A 54 3.06 1.53 4.12
N GLN A 55 2.49 0.33 4.13
CA GLN A 55 2.56 -0.57 5.29
C GLN A 55 4.00 -1.06 5.55
N VAL A 56 4.76 -1.42 4.51
CA VAL A 56 6.19 -1.77 4.66
C VAL A 56 6.97 -0.60 5.26
N LEU A 57 6.79 0.61 4.75
CA LEU A 57 7.44 1.82 5.28
C LEU A 57 7.09 2.05 6.76
N ALA A 58 5.82 1.84 7.14
CA ALA A 58 5.39 1.94 8.53
C ALA A 58 6.06 0.89 9.42
N SER A 59 6.21 -0.35 8.96
CA SER A 59 6.93 -1.42 9.67
C SER A 59 8.42 -1.10 9.83
N VAL A 60 9.09 -0.60 8.79
CA VAL A 60 10.50 -0.15 8.88
C VAL A 60 10.63 0.98 9.90
N ASN A 61 9.72 1.95 9.89
CA ASN A 61 9.73 3.05 10.84
C ASN A 61 9.65 2.56 12.30
N ARG A 62 8.79 1.57 12.58
CA ARG A 62 8.67 0.96 13.91
C ARG A 62 9.92 0.17 14.30
N LEU A 63 10.53 -0.54 13.35
CA LEU A 63 11.76 -1.28 13.57
C LEU A 63 12.90 -0.35 14.01
N ILE A 64 13.12 0.74 13.26
CA ILE A 64 14.17 1.73 13.57
C ILE A 64 13.94 2.32 14.95
N ALA A 65 12.70 2.67 15.29
CA ALA A 65 12.34 3.17 16.61
C ALA A 65 12.66 2.17 17.73
N SER A 66 12.50 0.86 17.48
CA SER A 66 12.77 -0.20 18.46
C SER A 66 14.27 -0.41 18.72
N PHE A 67 15.14 -0.24 17.70
CA PHE A 67 16.58 -0.43 17.86
C PHE A 67 17.29 0.78 18.49
N SER A 68 16.92 2.00 18.11
CA SER A 68 17.57 3.19 18.66
C SER A 68 16.69 4.44 18.53
N ILE A 69 16.27 4.97 19.68
CA ILE A 69 15.52 6.23 19.76
C ILE A 69 16.36 7.41 19.24
N HIS A 70 17.68 7.39 19.48
CA HIS A 70 18.56 8.46 19.01
C HIS A 70 18.70 8.45 17.48
N LEU A 71 18.84 7.26 16.87
CA LEU A 71 18.87 7.12 15.42
C LEU A 71 17.53 7.49 14.80
N TYR A 72 16.43 7.07 15.43
CA TYR A 72 15.07 7.40 15.01
C TYR A 72 14.85 8.92 14.95
N ASN A 73 15.20 9.65 16.01
CA ASN A 73 15.02 11.11 16.04
C ASN A 73 15.86 11.84 14.96
N LYS A 74 17.02 11.27 14.58
CA LYS A 74 17.88 11.84 13.54
C LYS A 74 17.43 11.51 12.12
N LEU A 75 16.88 10.31 11.91
CA LEU A 75 16.48 9.82 10.57
C LEU A 75 15.01 10.10 10.26
N CYS A 76 14.10 9.77 11.17
CA CYS A 76 12.65 9.80 10.99
C CYS A 76 12.02 11.15 11.36
N THR A 77 12.53 12.23 10.75
CA THR A 77 11.88 13.55 10.84
C THR A 77 10.60 13.58 9.99
N LEU A 78 9.56 14.28 10.43
CA LEU A 78 8.27 14.41 9.73
C LEU A 78 8.45 14.77 8.24
N ARG A 79 9.35 15.71 7.94
CA ARG A 79 9.63 16.18 6.58
C ARG A 79 10.19 15.06 5.68
N ARG A 80 11.12 14.25 6.19
CA ARG A 80 11.72 13.14 5.43
C ARG A 80 10.73 12.00 5.21
N THR A 81 9.95 11.66 6.23
CA THR A 81 8.91 10.63 6.10
C THR A 81 7.85 11.04 5.07
N LEU A 82 7.45 12.31 5.07
CA LEU A 82 6.52 12.85 4.07
C LEU A 82 7.12 12.78 2.65
N VAL A 83 8.40 13.15 2.48
CA VAL A 83 9.08 13.03 1.17
C VAL A 83 9.10 11.58 0.69
N LEU A 84 9.42 10.61 1.55
CA LEU A 84 9.41 9.19 1.18
C LEU A 84 8.01 8.71 0.78
N LEU A 85 6.98 9.14 1.51
CA LEU A 85 5.60 8.80 1.21
C LEU A 85 5.16 9.40 -0.13
N VAL A 86 5.47 10.66 -0.41
CA VAL A 86 5.19 11.30 -1.69
C VAL A 86 5.91 10.60 -2.83
N LEU A 87 7.20 10.25 -2.67
CA LEU A 87 7.94 9.48 -3.67
C LEU A 87 7.32 8.11 -3.93
N CYS A 88 6.86 7.42 -2.88
CA CYS A 88 6.15 6.15 -2.99
C CYS A 88 4.88 6.27 -3.85
N TRP A 89 4.06 7.29 -3.59
CA TRP A 89 2.83 7.53 -4.34
C TRP A 89 3.08 7.99 -5.78
N ILE A 90 4.13 8.80 -6.01
CA ILE A 90 4.55 9.15 -7.38
C ILE A 90 4.99 7.89 -8.13
N GLY A 91 5.72 6.98 -7.47
CA GLY A 91 6.13 5.71 -8.05
C GLY A 91 4.95 4.82 -8.43
N THR A 92 3.97 4.66 -7.53
CA THR A 92 2.78 3.85 -7.81
C THR A 92 1.88 4.48 -8.87
N PHE A 93 1.76 5.81 -8.88
CA PHE A 93 1.06 6.53 -9.94
C PHE A 93 1.75 6.37 -11.30
N SER A 94 3.09 6.45 -11.33
CA SER A 94 3.86 6.27 -12.57
C SER A 94 3.68 4.86 -13.13
N LEU A 95 3.66 3.84 -12.26
CA LEU A 95 3.37 2.46 -12.67
C LEU A 95 1.96 2.33 -13.28
N ALA A 96 0.95 2.90 -12.61
CA ALA A 96 -0.42 2.91 -13.11
C ALA A 96 -0.55 3.63 -14.47
N ALA A 97 0.16 4.75 -14.65
CA ALA A 97 0.18 5.49 -15.91
C ALA A 97 0.83 4.68 -17.04
N VAL A 98 1.96 4.01 -16.78
CA VAL A 98 2.62 3.12 -17.75
C VAL A 98 1.69 1.98 -18.17
N TYR A 99 0.95 1.40 -17.23
CA TYR A 99 0.00 0.32 -17.53
C TYR A 99 -1.14 0.81 -18.41
N PHE A 100 -1.66 2.00 -18.11
CA PHE A 100 -2.68 2.64 -18.95
C PHE A 100 -2.21 2.89 -20.38
N PHE A 101 -1.02 3.49 -20.57
CA PHE A 101 -0.50 3.78 -21.92
C PHE A 101 -0.13 2.53 -22.73
N ASN A 102 0.19 1.42 -22.06
CA ASN A 102 0.47 0.14 -22.71
C ASN A 102 -0.79 -0.69 -22.97
N GLY A 103 -1.99 -0.18 -22.68
CA GLY A 103 -3.25 -0.91 -22.86
C GLY A 103 -3.44 -2.08 -21.89
N ILE A 104 -2.72 -2.10 -20.76
CA ILE A 104 -2.90 -3.11 -19.72
C ILE A 104 -4.16 -2.78 -18.93
N GLY A 105 -5.16 -3.65 -19.01
CA GLY A 105 -6.45 -3.46 -18.34
C GLY A 105 -6.47 -4.13 -16.96
N TYR A 106 -6.56 -3.32 -15.89
CA TYR A 106 -7.13 -3.75 -14.62
C TYR A 106 -8.64 -3.51 -14.65
N ILE A 107 -9.42 -4.57 -14.55
CA ILE A 107 -10.89 -4.52 -14.57
C ILE A 107 -11.42 -5.10 -13.25
N PHE A 108 -12.53 -4.55 -12.78
CA PHE A 108 -13.23 -5.10 -11.62
C PHE A 108 -14.13 -6.26 -12.08
N HIS A 109 -13.88 -7.44 -11.53
CA HIS A 109 -14.71 -8.63 -11.74
C HIS A 109 -15.76 -8.69 -10.61
N GLU A 110 -17.02 -8.45 -10.94
CA GLU A 110 -18.12 -8.32 -9.97
C GLU A 110 -18.47 -9.65 -9.29
N ASP A 111 -18.38 -10.74 -10.04
CA ASP A 111 -18.63 -12.11 -9.64
C ASP A 111 -17.73 -12.57 -8.49
N VAL A 112 -16.53 -11.98 -8.39
CA VAL A 112 -15.54 -12.27 -7.35
C VAL A 112 -15.19 -11.05 -6.49
N LEU A 113 -15.78 -9.88 -6.78
CA LEU A 113 -15.54 -8.59 -6.12
C LEU A 113 -14.03 -8.22 -6.03
N ILE A 114 -13.26 -8.53 -7.07
CA ILE A 114 -11.81 -8.25 -7.13
C ILE A 114 -11.42 -7.47 -8.38
N TRP A 115 -10.40 -6.64 -8.25
CA TRP A 115 -9.70 -6.07 -9.41
C TRP A 115 -8.73 -7.12 -9.96
N ALA A 116 -8.93 -7.56 -11.19
CA ALA A 116 -8.05 -8.51 -11.86
C ALA A 116 -7.78 -8.09 -13.31
N HIS A 117 -6.95 -8.86 -14.01
CA HIS A 117 -6.62 -8.60 -15.41
C HIS A 117 -7.87 -8.69 -16.31
N ASP A 118 -7.82 -8.04 -17.46
CA ASP A 118 -8.86 -8.08 -18.52
C ASP A 118 -8.86 -9.36 -19.37
N GLY A 119 -7.88 -10.25 -19.16
CA GLY A 119 -7.75 -11.52 -19.88
C GLY A 119 -6.79 -11.49 -21.06
N GLN A 120 -6.22 -10.32 -21.39
CA GLN A 120 -5.14 -10.23 -22.38
C GLN A 120 -3.83 -10.78 -21.80
N GLU A 121 -3.02 -11.44 -22.63
CA GLU A 121 -1.73 -12.01 -22.19
C GLU A 121 -0.81 -10.95 -21.56
N VAL A 122 -0.80 -9.74 -22.12
CA VAL A 122 0.01 -8.62 -21.63
C VAL A 122 -0.41 -8.19 -20.21
N SER A 123 -1.73 -8.16 -19.96
CA SER A 123 -2.31 -7.83 -18.66
C SER A 123 -2.06 -8.92 -17.63
N ILE A 124 -2.10 -10.19 -18.03
CA ILE A 124 -1.81 -11.33 -17.14
C ILE A 124 -0.36 -11.25 -16.65
N GLN A 125 0.60 -11.08 -17.56
CA GLN A 125 2.02 -10.97 -17.19
C GLN A 125 2.29 -9.77 -16.27
N ALA A 126 1.68 -8.62 -16.57
CA ALA A 126 1.81 -7.43 -15.73
C ALA A 126 1.22 -7.63 -14.34
N PHE A 127 0.07 -8.32 -14.24
CA PHE A 127 -0.59 -8.66 -12.98
C PHE A 127 0.26 -9.62 -12.14
N GLU A 128 0.88 -10.63 -12.76
CA GLU A 128 1.79 -11.55 -12.07
C GLU A 128 2.98 -10.81 -11.46
N ILE A 129 3.62 -9.90 -12.21
CA ILE A 129 4.75 -9.09 -11.71
C ILE A 129 4.32 -8.24 -10.51
N VAL A 130 3.18 -7.56 -10.60
CA VAL A 130 2.63 -6.79 -9.48
C VAL A 130 2.33 -7.69 -8.28
N GLY A 131 1.74 -8.86 -8.54
CA GLY A 131 1.49 -9.89 -7.54
C GLY A 131 2.76 -10.26 -6.78
N TYR A 132 3.85 -10.56 -7.48
CA TYR A 132 5.14 -10.87 -6.86
C TYR A 132 5.66 -9.74 -5.98
N ILE A 133 5.59 -8.49 -6.45
CA ILE A 133 6.01 -7.31 -5.66
C ILE A 133 5.18 -7.21 -4.37
N VAL A 134 3.87 -7.40 -4.46
CA VAL A 134 2.96 -7.32 -3.32
C VAL A 134 3.19 -8.46 -2.34
N TYR A 135 3.36 -9.69 -2.82
CA TYR A 135 3.67 -10.84 -1.97
C TYR A 135 5.01 -10.67 -1.26
N ALA A 136 6.07 -10.27 -1.98
CA ALA A 136 7.38 -10.03 -1.41
C ALA A 136 7.35 -8.90 -0.36
N SER A 137 6.61 -7.83 -0.64
CA SER A 137 6.42 -6.71 0.29
C SER A 137 5.64 -7.13 1.55
N THR A 138 4.59 -7.93 1.39
CA THR A 138 3.80 -8.46 2.50
C THR A 138 4.63 -9.39 3.38
N ALA A 139 5.41 -10.30 2.78
CA ALA A 139 6.34 -11.16 3.51
C ALA A 139 7.37 -10.34 4.29
N THR A 140 7.95 -9.32 3.64
CA THR A 140 8.90 -8.40 4.28
C THR A 140 8.27 -7.70 5.48
N MET A 141 7.07 -7.11 5.32
CA MET A 141 6.34 -6.47 6.41
C MET A 141 6.12 -7.42 7.58
N PHE A 142 5.69 -8.66 7.31
CA PHE A 142 5.44 -9.67 8.33
C PHE A 142 6.71 -10.00 9.11
N THR A 143 7.83 -10.24 8.42
CA THR A 143 9.13 -10.49 9.05
C THR A 143 9.59 -9.31 9.91
N LEU A 144 9.47 -8.08 9.42
CA LEU A 144 9.85 -6.87 10.17
C LEU A 144 9.02 -6.71 11.45
N ASN A 145 7.72 -7.01 11.39
CA ASN A 145 6.84 -6.96 12.55
C ASN A 145 7.18 -8.03 13.59
N ILE A 146 7.52 -9.26 13.16
CA ILE A 146 8.00 -10.31 14.07
C ILE A 146 9.28 -9.88 14.78
N VAL A 147 10.27 -9.36 14.04
CA VAL A 147 11.54 -8.91 14.63
C VAL A 147 11.30 -7.80 15.67
N THR A 148 10.43 -6.83 15.34
CA THR A 148 10.05 -5.76 16.26
C THR A 148 9.40 -6.32 17.53
N PHE A 149 8.49 -7.29 17.38
CA PHE A 149 7.79 -7.92 18.50
C PHE A 149 8.74 -8.69 19.43
N VAL A 150 9.64 -9.51 18.88
CA VAL A 150 10.65 -10.25 19.65
C VAL A 150 11.53 -9.28 20.44
N LYS A 151 11.98 -8.18 19.81
CA LYS A 151 12.81 -7.18 20.48
C LYS A 151 12.10 -6.52 21.66
N LEU A 152 10.81 -6.20 21.52
CA LEU A 152 10.00 -5.64 22.59
C LEU A 152 9.82 -6.61 23.77
N ILE A 153 9.65 -7.91 23.51
CA ILE A 153 9.61 -8.94 24.55
C ILE A 153 10.94 -8.98 25.32
N MET A 154 12.07 -8.99 24.62
CA MET A 154 13.40 -9.02 25.25
C MET A 154 13.63 -7.80 26.15
N LEU A 155 13.26 -6.61 25.68
CA LEU A 155 13.35 -5.38 26.48
C LEU A 155 12.44 -5.43 27.71
N THR A 156 11.22 -5.95 27.58
CA THR A 156 10.27 -6.05 28.70
C THR A 156 10.77 -7.01 29.78
N LYS A 157 11.41 -8.12 29.38
CA LYS A 157 12.05 -9.05 30.32
C LYS A 157 13.23 -8.39 31.06
N ALA A 158 14.06 -7.64 30.36
CA ALA A 158 15.23 -6.96 30.95
C ALA A 158 14.86 -5.86 31.97
N ILE A 159 13.65 -5.29 31.91
CA ILE A 159 13.19 -4.27 32.86
C ILE A 159 12.59 -4.90 34.13
N ARG A 160 12.09 -6.15 34.05
CA ARG A 160 11.43 -6.83 35.18
C ARG A 160 12.37 -7.70 36.02
N GLY A 161 13.53 -8.08 35.49
CA GLY A 161 14.55 -8.86 36.20
C GLY A 161 15.64 -7.95 36.71
#